data_AF-A0A258TM40-F1
#
_entry.id   AF-A0A258TM40-F1
#
_cell.length_a   1.000
_cell.length_b   1.000
_cell.length_c   1.000
_cell.angle_alpha   90.00
_cell.angle_beta   90.00
_cell.angle_gamma   90.00
#
_symmetry.space_group_name_H-M   'P 1'
#
loop_
_entity.id
_entity.type
_entity.pdbx_description
1 polymer ?
#
loop_
_entity_poly.entity_id
_entity_poly.type
_entity_poly.pdbx_seq_one_letter_code
_entity_poly.pdbx_strand_id
1 'polypeptide(L)'
;TSFVIFILIGSTVFSLVFRLLEGDLWVEHLLTGLPGGELGFLIAVNLLVFVLAFFLDFFEIAFIIVPLLAPVAAKLGIDLVWFGVLLGINMQTSFMHPPFGFALFYLRSVAPKSVRTSDIYWGAIPFVLIQLIMVALVLAFPDLVGAEVEKVSDDMMEIQLDSGTDAYLRPPGEM
;
A
#
# COMPACT_ATOMS: atom_id res chain seq x y z
N THR A 1 17.87 5.68 1.44
CA THR A 1 17.14 6.92 1.76
C THR A 1 16.82 7.74 0.52
N SER A 2 17.78 8.09 -0.34
CA SER A 2 17.50 8.90 -1.55
C SER A 2 16.50 8.24 -2.51
N PHE A 3 16.60 6.94 -2.74
CA PHE A 3 15.69 6.18 -3.60
C PHE A 3 14.21 6.31 -3.21
N VAL A 4 13.91 6.14 -1.92
CA VAL A 4 12.54 6.26 -1.39
C VAL A 4 12.00 7.68 -1.58
N ILE A 5 12.83 8.71 -1.37
CA ILE A 5 12.43 10.11 -1.57
C ILE A 5 12.10 10.39 -3.04
N PHE A 6 12.87 9.85 -3.99
CA PHE A 6 12.55 10.00 -5.42
C PHE A 6 11.25 9.30 -5.81
N ILE A 7 10.97 8.11 -5.26
CA ILE A 7 9.69 7.42 -5.48
C ILE A 7 8.53 8.21 -4.89
N LEU A 8 8.68 8.77 -3.69
CA LEU A 8 7.66 9.61 -3.05
C LEU A 8 7.30 10.82 -3.91
N ILE A 9 8.31 11.54 -4.40
CA ILE A 9 8.10 12.70 -5.28
C ILE A 9 7.44 12.24 -6.59
N GLY A 10 7.94 11.18 -7.23
CA GLY A 10 7.38 10.63 -8.46
C GLY A 10 5.94 10.15 -8.31
N SER A 11 5.63 9.45 -7.22
CA SER A 11 4.27 9.01 -6.84
C SER A 11 3.34 10.20 -6.67
N THR A 12 3.77 11.26 -6.00
CA THR A 12 2.95 12.44 -5.75
C THR A 12 2.59 13.12 -7.07
N VAL A 13 3.59 13.32 -7.94
CA VAL A 13 3.39 13.90 -9.29
C VAL A 13 2.50 12.99 -10.14
N PHE A 14 2.76 11.67 -10.15
CA PHE A 14 1.93 10.69 -10.86
C PHE A 14 0.48 10.74 -10.36
N SER A 15 0.26 10.70 -9.06
CA SER A 15 -1.08 10.72 -8.45
C SER A 15 -1.84 12.00 -8.82
N LEU A 16 -1.16 13.15 -8.84
CA LEU A 16 -1.76 14.42 -9.25
C LEU A 16 -2.13 14.44 -10.74
N VAL A 17 -1.20 14.06 -11.63
CA VAL A 17 -1.45 14.03 -13.08
C VAL A 17 -2.50 12.98 -13.43
N PHE A 18 -2.46 11.83 -12.78
CA PHE A 18 -3.43 10.76 -12.97
C PHE A 18 -4.84 11.18 -12.58
N ARG A 19 -5.00 11.87 -11.44
CA ARG A 19 -6.28 12.47 -11.03
C ARG A 19 -6.72 13.57 -12.00
N LEU A 20 -5.79 14.38 -12.49
CA LEU A 20 -6.08 15.43 -13.47
C LEU A 20 -6.61 14.88 -14.80
N LEU A 21 -6.15 13.70 -15.20
CA LEU A 21 -6.59 12.98 -16.38
C LEU A 21 -7.83 12.10 -16.14
N GLU A 22 -8.53 12.28 -15.01
CA GLU A 22 -9.70 11.48 -14.62
C GLU A 22 -9.41 9.97 -14.56
N GLY A 23 -8.17 9.62 -14.22
CA GLY A 23 -7.75 8.24 -14.19
C GLY A 23 -8.49 7.42 -13.13
N ASP A 24 -8.98 8.04 -12.06
CA ASP A 24 -9.83 7.38 -11.06
C ASP A 24 -11.13 6.89 -11.69
N LEU A 25 -11.75 7.68 -12.59
CA LEU A 25 -12.95 7.29 -13.33
C LEU A 25 -12.66 6.18 -14.37
N TRP A 26 -11.46 6.20 -14.96
CA TRP A 26 -11.04 5.15 -15.89
C TRP A 26 -10.84 3.80 -15.20
N VAL A 27 -10.15 3.79 -14.04
CA VAL A 27 -9.97 2.58 -13.22
C VAL A 27 -11.30 2.11 -12.67
N GLU A 28 -12.16 3.04 -12.24
CA GLU A 28 -13.53 2.75 -11.82
C GLU A 28 -14.31 2.02 -12.93
N HIS A 29 -14.33 2.52 -14.16
CA HIS A 29 -14.99 1.85 -15.29
C HIS A 29 -14.41 0.46 -15.59
N LEU A 30 -13.08 0.33 -15.55
CA LEU A 30 -12.40 -0.94 -15.76
C LEU A 30 -12.79 -1.98 -14.73
N LEU A 31 -12.90 -1.58 -13.46
CA LEU A 31 -13.13 -2.49 -12.35
C LEU A 31 -14.62 -2.69 -12.04
N THR A 32 -15.49 -1.71 -12.27
CA THR A 32 -16.96 -1.87 -12.22
C THR A 32 -17.49 -2.70 -13.40
N GLY A 33 -16.75 -2.75 -14.50
CA GLY A 33 -17.01 -3.66 -15.62
C GLY A 33 -16.72 -5.14 -15.29
N LEU A 34 -16.06 -5.43 -14.16
CA LEU A 34 -15.83 -6.80 -13.71
C LEU A 34 -17.07 -7.36 -13.00
N PRO A 35 -17.48 -8.62 -13.30
CA PRO A 35 -18.54 -9.26 -12.57
C PRO A 35 -18.12 -9.51 -11.12
N GLY A 36 -18.95 -9.10 -10.15
CA GLY A 36 -18.75 -9.44 -8.73
C GLY A 36 -18.76 -8.29 -7.73
N GLY A 37 -19.01 -7.04 -8.16
CA GLY A 37 -19.15 -5.89 -7.25
C GLY A 37 -17.92 -5.69 -6.35
N GLU A 38 -18.14 -5.45 -5.05
CA GLU A 38 -17.09 -5.24 -4.05
C GLU A 38 -16.11 -6.42 -3.95
N LEU A 39 -16.62 -7.66 -3.90
CA LEU A 39 -15.78 -8.86 -3.81
C LEU A 39 -14.97 -9.10 -5.10
N GLY A 40 -15.58 -8.86 -6.27
CA GLY A 40 -14.89 -8.96 -7.55
C GLY A 40 -13.74 -7.97 -7.66
N PHE A 41 -13.97 -6.73 -7.24
CA PHE A 41 -12.93 -5.71 -7.12
C PHE A 41 -11.80 -6.15 -6.20
N LEU A 42 -12.12 -6.63 -5.00
CA LEU A 42 -11.11 -7.04 -4.02
C LEU A 42 -10.25 -8.19 -4.52
N ILE A 43 -10.85 -9.21 -5.15
CA ILE A 43 -10.11 -10.33 -5.73
C ILE A 43 -9.21 -9.85 -6.86
N ALA A 44 -9.72 -9.00 -7.77
CA ALA A 44 -8.95 -8.47 -8.88
C ALA A 44 -7.75 -7.63 -8.40
N VAL A 45 -7.96 -6.75 -7.41
CA VAL A 45 -6.89 -5.94 -6.82
C VAL A 45 -5.88 -6.81 -6.06
N ASN A 46 -6.33 -7.78 -5.25
CA ASN A 46 -5.44 -8.70 -4.55
C ASN A 46 -4.53 -9.42 -5.55
N LEU A 47 -5.09 -9.90 -6.66
CA LEU A 47 -4.34 -10.63 -7.69
C LEU A 47 -3.40 -9.71 -8.48
N LEU A 48 -3.84 -8.50 -8.82
CA LEU A 48 -3.02 -7.47 -9.45
C LEU A 48 -1.81 -7.12 -8.56
N VAL A 49 -2.06 -6.84 -7.28
CA VAL A 49 -1.02 -6.47 -6.32
C VAL A 49 -0.09 -7.65 -6.06
N PHE A 50 -0.59 -8.86 -5.96
CA PHE A 50 0.22 -10.06 -5.81
C PHE A 50 1.23 -10.23 -6.97
N VAL A 51 0.79 -9.98 -8.21
CA VAL A 51 1.68 -10.02 -9.38
C VAL A 51 2.66 -8.83 -9.40
N LEU A 52 2.18 -7.63 -9.08
CA LEU A 52 3.02 -6.43 -9.01
C LEU A 52 4.08 -6.52 -7.91
N ALA A 53 3.76 -7.17 -6.79
CA ALA A 53 4.64 -7.41 -5.65
C ALA A 53 5.86 -8.28 -6.00
N PHE A 54 5.88 -8.93 -7.17
CA PHE A 54 7.09 -9.57 -7.65
C PHE A 54 8.14 -8.59 -8.19
N PHE A 55 7.72 -7.43 -8.68
CA PHE A 55 8.61 -6.45 -9.33
C PHE A 55 8.77 -5.16 -8.54
N LEU A 56 7.77 -4.81 -7.74
CA LEU A 56 7.71 -3.58 -6.95
C LEU A 56 7.81 -3.94 -5.45
N ASP A 57 8.65 -3.20 -4.73
CA ASP A 57 8.75 -3.32 -3.27
C ASP A 57 7.56 -2.62 -2.59
N PHE A 58 7.40 -2.84 -1.28
CA PHE A 58 6.24 -2.40 -0.51
C PHE A 58 6.06 -0.88 -0.58
N PHE A 59 7.15 -0.11 -0.56
CA PHE A 59 7.08 1.35 -0.60
C PHE A 59 6.50 1.83 -1.95
N GLU A 60 6.89 1.21 -3.06
CA GLU A 60 6.45 1.53 -4.41
C GLU A 60 4.96 1.24 -4.57
N ILE A 61 4.51 0.07 -4.09
CA ILE A 61 3.08 -0.27 -4.12
C ILE A 61 2.29 0.68 -3.21
N ALA A 62 2.78 0.95 -1.99
CA ALA A 62 2.13 1.85 -1.06
C ALA A 62 1.99 3.27 -1.61
N PHE A 63 2.99 3.78 -2.33
CA PHE A 63 2.96 5.15 -2.82
C PHE A 63 2.36 5.28 -4.21
N ILE A 64 2.42 4.27 -5.09
CA ILE A 64 1.90 4.39 -6.46
C ILE A 64 0.50 3.78 -6.56
N ILE A 65 0.32 2.56 -6.02
CA ILE A 65 -0.89 1.76 -6.23
C ILE A 65 -1.99 2.11 -5.22
N VAL A 66 -1.65 2.40 -3.96
CA VAL A 66 -2.68 2.73 -2.95
C VAL A 66 -3.40 4.04 -3.25
N PRO A 67 -2.73 5.17 -3.59
CA PRO A 67 -3.43 6.42 -3.91
C PRO A 67 -4.29 6.35 -5.17
N LEU A 68 -3.98 5.37 -6.03
CA LEU A 68 -4.70 5.02 -7.24
C LEU A 68 -5.97 4.21 -6.93
N LEU A 69 -5.87 3.17 -6.10
CA LEU A 69 -6.97 2.23 -5.83
C LEU A 69 -7.87 2.64 -4.67
N ALA A 70 -7.34 3.34 -3.66
CA ALA A 70 -8.10 3.79 -2.49
C ALA A 70 -9.33 4.66 -2.85
N PRO A 71 -9.26 5.67 -3.74
CA PRO A 71 -10.45 6.45 -4.09
C PRO A 71 -11.51 5.59 -4.81
N VAL A 72 -11.09 4.61 -5.60
CA VAL A 72 -12.01 3.68 -6.29
C VAL A 72 -12.66 2.73 -5.28
N ALA A 73 -11.89 2.19 -4.33
CA ALA A 73 -12.40 1.35 -3.26
C ALA A 73 -13.43 2.09 -2.39
N ALA A 74 -13.15 3.34 -2.02
CA ALA A 74 -14.07 4.19 -1.25
C ALA A 74 -15.39 4.45 -2.00
N LYS A 75 -15.34 4.73 -3.32
CA LYS A 75 -16.54 4.92 -4.15
C LYS A 75 -17.38 3.64 -4.26
N LEU A 76 -16.75 2.46 -4.25
CA LEU A 76 -17.43 1.18 -4.24
C LEU A 76 -18.03 0.80 -2.88
N GLY A 77 -17.84 1.63 -1.84
CA GLY A 77 -18.34 1.35 -0.48
C GLY A 77 -17.48 0.38 0.31
N ILE A 78 -16.29 0.03 -0.19
CA ILE A 78 -15.37 -0.87 0.50
C ILE A 78 -14.71 -0.14 1.67
N ASP A 79 -14.69 -0.79 2.83
CA ASP A 79 -13.95 -0.32 3.99
C ASP A 79 -12.45 -0.22 3.66
N LEU A 80 -11.88 0.99 3.75
CA LEU A 80 -10.48 1.26 3.46
C LEU A 80 -9.52 0.58 4.43
N VAL A 81 -9.94 0.30 5.66
CA VAL A 81 -9.17 -0.48 6.63
C VAL A 81 -9.09 -1.93 6.18
N TRP A 82 -10.24 -2.52 5.83
CA TRP A 82 -10.28 -3.89 5.30
C TRP A 82 -9.46 -4.03 4.02
N PHE A 83 -9.61 -3.08 3.11
CA PHE A 83 -8.82 -2.97 1.89
C PHE A 83 -7.31 -2.86 2.17
N GLY A 84 -6.92 -1.97 3.09
CA GLY A 84 -5.54 -1.75 3.50
C GLY A 84 -4.90 -2.99 4.13
N VAL A 85 -5.64 -3.73 4.96
CA VAL A 85 -5.17 -4.98 5.56
C VAL A 85 -4.95 -6.05 4.48
N LEU A 86 -5.89 -6.22 3.56
CA LEU A 86 -5.73 -7.16 2.43
C LEU A 86 -4.52 -6.83 1.57
N LEU A 87 -4.32 -5.54 1.26
CA LEU A 87 -3.12 -5.05 0.59
C LEU A 87 -1.85 -5.35 1.39
N GLY A 88 -1.83 -5.04 2.68
CA GLY A 88 -0.68 -5.25 3.55
C GLY A 88 -0.27 -6.72 3.66
N ILE A 89 -1.25 -7.63 3.77
CA ILE A 89 -1.02 -9.08 3.77
C ILE A 89 -0.41 -9.52 2.42
N ASN A 90 -0.93 -9.05 1.28
CA ASN A 90 -0.32 -9.38 -0.01
C ASN A 90 1.09 -8.83 -0.15
N MET A 91 1.35 -7.62 0.33
CA MET A 91 2.65 -6.98 0.19
C MET A 91 3.75 -7.72 0.97
N GLN A 92 3.44 -8.46 2.04
CA GLN A 92 4.43 -9.30 2.71
C GLN A 92 4.95 -10.45 1.83
N THR A 93 4.16 -10.90 0.85
CA THR A 93 4.58 -11.98 -0.06
C THR A 93 5.74 -11.56 -0.97
N SER A 94 5.94 -10.26 -1.22
CA SER A 94 7.04 -9.74 -2.04
C SER A 94 8.41 -10.18 -1.51
N PHE A 95 8.56 -10.25 -0.19
CA PHE A 95 9.81 -10.62 0.46
C PHE A 95 10.11 -12.13 0.43
N MET A 96 9.12 -12.97 0.08
CA MET A 96 9.16 -14.42 0.25
C MET A 96 9.21 -15.24 -1.04
N HIS A 97 9.05 -14.65 -2.24
CA HIS A 97 8.99 -15.40 -3.49
C HIS A 97 10.33 -15.39 -4.28
N PRO A 98 10.75 -16.51 -4.91
CA PRO A 98 12.07 -16.66 -5.55
C PRO A 98 12.08 -16.16 -7.01
N PRO A 99 11.86 -14.86 -7.23
CA PRO A 99 12.74 -14.10 -8.12
C PRO A 99 13.30 -12.81 -7.48
N PHE A 100 12.68 -12.30 -6.41
CA PHE A 100 13.05 -11.02 -5.78
C PHE A 100 12.96 -11.01 -4.25
N GLY A 101 12.65 -12.14 -3.60
CA GLY A 101 12.56 -12.24 -2.16
C GLY A 101 13.90 -11.91 -1.49
N PHE A 102 14.07 -10.67 -1.03
CA PHE A 102 15.27 -10.21 -0.33
C PHE A 102 15.59 -11.10 0.88
N ALA A 103 14.56 -11.64 1.54
CA ALA A 103 14.73 -12.56 2.66
C ALA A 103 15.37 -13.89 2.21
N LEU A 104 15.03 -14.41 1.03
CA LEU A 104 15.62 -15.64 0.48
C LEU A 104 17.07 -15.44 0.06
N PHE A 105 17.39 -14.29 -0.55
CA PHE A 105 18.77 -13.94 -0.90
C PHE A 105 19.61 -13.66 0.35
N TYR A 106 19.02 -13.03 1.37
CA TYR A 106 19.66 -12.81 2.66
C TYR A 106 19.97 -14.15 3.33
N LEU A 107 18.99 -15.07 3.42
CA LEU A 107 19.21 -16.42 3.94
C LEU A 107 20.27 -17.17 3.15
N ARG A 108 20.29 -17.03 1.82
CA ARG A 108 21.33 -17.64 0.98
C ARG A 108 22.72 -17.06 1.28
N SER A 109 22.83 -15.78 1.65
CA SER A 109 24.11 -15.12 1.95
C SER A 109 24.77 -15.64 3.23
N VAL A 110 23.96 -16.08 4.21
CA VAL A 110 24.43 -16.65 5.49
C VAL A 110 24.40 -18.18 5.52
N ALA A 111 23.74 -18.83 4.55
CA ALA A 111 23.62 -20.28 4.51
C ALA A 111 24.95 -20.98 4.16
N PRO A 112 25.30 -22.08 4.86
CA PRO A 112 26.46 -22.90 4.53
C PRO A 112 26.37 -23.45 3.10
N LYS A 113 27.52 -23.70 2.45
CA LYS A 113 27.59 -24.24 1.07
C LYS A 113 26.90 -25.60 0.89
N SER A 114 26.60 -26.30 1.98
CA SER A 114 25.86 -27.57 1.99
C SER A 114 24.36 -27.41 1.73
N VAL A 115 23.78 -26.23 2.02
CA VAL A 115 22.36 -25.94 1.78
C VAL A 115 22.18 -25.45 0.36
N ARG A 116 21.37 -26.14 -0.43
CA ARG A 116 21.10 -25.73 -1.81
C ARG A 116 20.09 -24.59 -1.81
N THR A 117 20.17 -23.70 -2.80
CA THR A 117 19.19 -22.62 -2.98
C THR A 117 17.76 -23.17 -3.10
N SER A 118 17.60 -24.38 -3.66
CA SER A 118 16.32 -25.10 -3.71
C SER A 118 15.71 -25.35 -2.33
N ASP A 119 16.53 -25.66 -1.32
CA ASP A 119 16.04 -26.00 0.03
C ASP A 119 15.50 -24.75 0.72
N ILE A 120 16.11 -23.60 0.46
CA ILE A 120 15.66 -22.28 0.92
C ILE A 120 14.32 -21.92 0.25
N TYR A 121 14.17 -22.20 -1.04
CA TYR A 121 12.93 -21.91 -1.77
C TYR A 121 11.79 -22.82 -1.32
N TRP A 122 12.07 -24.12 -1.13
CA TRP A 122 11.09 -25.05 -0.57
C TRP A 122 10.67 -24.71 0.86
N GLY A 123 11.56 -24.12 1.65
CA GLY A 123 11.24 -23.57 2.97
C GLY A 123 10.33 -22.34 2.95
N ALA A 124 10.30 -21.58 1.85
CA ALA A 124 9.48 -20.38 1.71
C ALA A 124 8.04 -20.66 1.27
N ILE A 125 7.84 -21.72 0.46
CA ILE A 125 6.53 -22.16 -0.02
C ILE A 125 5.47 -22.30 1.10
N PRO A 126 5.74 -22.97 2.25
CA PRO A 126 4.74 -23.09 3.31
C PRO A 126 4.33 -21.73 3.91
N PHE A 127 5.24 -20.75 3.98
CA PHE A 127 4.90 -19.40 4.43
C PHE A 127 4.00 -18.67 3.42
N VAL A 128 4.28 -18.80 2.12
CA VAL A 128 3.42 -18.24 1.07
C VAL A 128 2.03 -18.86 1.12
N LEU A 129 1.93 -20.18 1.33
CA LEU A 129 0.64 -20.87 1.45
C LEU A 129 -0.17 -20.37 2.65
N ILE A 130 0.47 -20.19 3.82
CA ILE A 130 -0.19 -19.61 5.00
C ILE A 130 -0.66 -18.19 4.70
N GLN A 131 0.13 -17.39 3.98
CA GLN A 131 -0.26 -16.04 3.59
C GLN A 131 -1.49 -16.03 2.67
N LEU A 132 -1.53 -16.91 1.67
CA LEU A 132 -2.68 -17.04 0.77
C LEU A 132 -3.94 -17.50 1.53
N ILE A 133 -3.79 -18.40 2.51
CA ILE A 133 -4.89 -18.80 3.40
C ILE A 133 -5.36 -17.59 4.23
N MET A 134 -4.44 -16.77 4.75
CA MET A 134 -4.77 -15.57 5.50
C MET A 134 -5.54 -14.56 4.64
N VAL A 135 -5.12 -14.33 3.39
CA VAL A 135 -5.85 -13.49 2.43
C VAL A 135 -7.26 -14.04 2.20
N ALA A 136 -7.39 -15.35 1.95
CA ALA A 136 -8.69 -15.99 1.73
C ALA A 136 -9.62 -15.89 2.95
N LEU A 137 -9.07 -16.03 4.17
CA LEU A 137 -9.83 -15.87 5.42
C LEU A 137 -10.29 -14.42 5.62
N VAL A 138 -9.41 -13.44 5.40
CA VAL A 138 -9.77 -12.02 5.55
C VAL A 138 -10.75 -11.58 4.46
N LEU A 139 -10.68 -12.17 3.25
CA LEU A 139 -11.69 -11.96 2.20
C LEU A 139 -13.05 -12.57 2.57
N ALA A 140 -13.07 -13.77 3.15
CA ALA A 140 -14.30 -14.47 3.51
C ALA A 140 -14.98 -13.89 4.77
N PHE A 141 -14.20 -13.31 5.68
CA PHE A 141 -14.65 -12.82 6.97
C PHE A 141 -14.13 -11.38 7.21
N PRO A 142 -14.77 -10.36 6.63
CA PRO A 142 -14.38 -8.95 6.81
C PRO A 142 -14.43 -8.51 8.28
N ASP A 143 -15.30 -9.10 9.08
CA ASP A 143 -15.47 -8.79 10.51
C ASP A 143 -14.23 -9.07 11.36
N LEU A 144 -13.26 -9.87 10.87
CA LEU A 144 -11.97 -10.07 11.54
C LEU A 144 -11.12 -8.79 11.58
N VAL A 145 -11.34 -7.89 10.61
CA VAL A 145 -10.58 -6.65 10.48
C VAL A 145 -11.36 -5.45 11.01
N GLY A 146 -12.68 -5.56 11.12
CA GLY A 146 -13.57 -4.53 11.67
C GLY A 146 -13.37 -4.29 13.16
N ALA A 147 -12.23 -3.69 13.54
CA ALA A 147 -12.15 -2.89 14.75
C ALA A 147 -12.45 -1.44 14.33
N GLU A 148 -13.33 -0.75 15.07
CA GLU A 148 -13.59 0.68 14.92
C GLU A 148 -12.26 1.46 14.92
N VAL A 149 -11.70 1.73 13.74
CA VAL A 149 -10.51 2.57 13.63
C VAL A 149 -10.97 4.00 13.80
N GLU A 150 -10.58 4.59 14.93
CA GLU A 150 -10.76 6.01 15.23
C GLU A 150 -10.26 6.83 14.05
N LYS A 151 -11.18 7.51 13.35
CA LYS A 151 -10.88 8.33 12.17
C LYS A 151 -9.85 9.38 12.56
N VAL A 152 -8.63 9.25 12.05
CA VAL A 152 -7.61 10.30 12.18
C VAL A 152 -8.17 11.53 11.46
N SER A 153 -8.48 12.59 12.21
CA SER A 153 -9.07 13.80 11.65
C SER A 153 -8.04 14.50 10.76
N ASP A 154 -8.52 15.00 9.62
CA ASP A 154 -7.75 15.70 8.57
C ASP A 154 -7.10 17.02 9.07
N ASP A 155 -7.30 17.41 10.34
CA ASP A 155 -6.85 18.68 10.91
C ASP A 155 -5.33 18.78 11.12
N MET A 156 -4.58 17.67 11.04
CA MET A 156 -3.11 17.73 11.24
C MET A 156 -2.33 18.23 10.02
N MET A 157 -3.01 18.73 8.97
CA MET A 157 -2.36 19.29 7.78
C MET A 157 -2.49 20.82 7.65
N GLU A 158 -3.03 21.52 8.65
CA GLU A 158 -2.75 22.95 8.84
C GLU A 158 -1.50 23.09 9.71
N ILE A 159 -0.33 23.16 9.07
CA ILE A 159 0.82 23.80 9.70
C ILE A 159 0.42 25.27 9.86
N GLN A 160 -0.11 25.63 11.03
CA GLN A 160 -0.21 27.01 11.46
C GLN A 160 1.21 27.58 11.46
N LEU A 161 1.54 28.27 10.37
CA LEU A 161 2.64 29.21 10.36
C LEU A 161 2.22 30.33 11.32
N ASP A 162 2.63 30.22 12.59
CA ASP A 162 2.69 31.36 13.48
C ASP A 162 3.67 32.37 12.85
N SER A 163 3.12 33.21 11.98
CA SER A 163 3.76 34.40 11.49
C SER A 163 3.87 35.34 12.69
N GLY A 164 4.93 35.17 13.47
CA GLY A 164 5.40 36.11 14.51
C GLY A 164 5.84 37.47 13.94
N THR A 165 5.22 37.91 12.85
CA THR A 165 5.48 39.16 12.13
C THR A 165 4.82 40.36 12.83
N ASP A 166 3.80 40.14 13.67
CA ASP A 166 3.05 41.22 14.32
C ASP A 166 3.76 41.82 15.55
N ALA A 167 4.73 41.11 16.12
CA ALA A 167 5.52 41.60 17.25
C ALA A 167 6.52 42.71 16.87
N TYR A 168 6.88 42.81 15.58
CA TYR A 168 7.87 43.76 15.08
C TYR A 168 7.25 45.03 14.46
N LEU A 169 5.93 45.10 14.34
CA LEU A 169 5.21 46.25 13.79
C LEU A 169 4.71 47.24 14.86
N ARG A 170 5.00 47.01 16.14
CA ARG A 170 4.65 47.97 17.20
C ARG A 170 5.66 49.12 17.26
N PRO A 171 5.25 50.38 17.03
CA PRO A 171 6.13 51.52 17.20
C PRO A 171 6.53 51.67 18.68
N PRO A 172 7.80 51.99 18.99
CA PRO A 172 8.29 52.10 20.36
C PRO A 172 7.70 53.35 21.03
N GLY A 173 6.65 53.16 21.82
CA GLY A 173 5.99 54.26 22.54
C GLY A 173 4.79 53.90 23.40
N GLU A 174 4.22 52.70 23.26
CA GLU A 174 3.08 52.26 24.09
C GLU A 174 3.46 51.00 24.88
N MET A 175 3.99 51.22 26.09
CA MET A 175 3.82 50.30 27.21
C MET A 175 2.88 50.93 28.22
#